data_AF-A0AAD7Z2Q4-F1
#
_entry.id   AF-A0AAD7Z2Q4-F1
#
_cell.length_a   1.000
_cell.length_b   1.000
_cell.length_c   1.000
_cell.angle_alpha   90.00
_cell.angle_beta   90.00
_cell.angle_gamma   90.00
#
_symmetry.space_group_name_H-M   'P 1'
#
loop_
_entity.id
_entity.type
_entity.pdbx_description
1 polymer ?
#
loop_
_entity_poly.entity_id
_entity_poly.type
_entity_poly.pdbx_seq_one_letter_code
_entity_poly.pdbx_strand_id
1 'polypeptide(L)'
;MVGNEGGGDNPPTSHKRPRPEAGGGGTEMDCGDGGGGERFDYSPYIKPDYKRLYPENATYTEFKVFIEATNNKDRVGNKSPIYLNHIFSSEIKGVTAIQRINANKIAVIFKQYNTANNFINNTTFLNKHEFKAFIPAAQIEKTGIIRFVPANISNRELYTKLSSIYEIIAIRRFTKKVGQQRVPLQTVSITFLSNILPDNVQYDLFSYRVFEYVPPLQQCFRCFKFNHSARICNGKQRCSICGGEHLYKECDKPTEICCVNCSGPHLAISRLCPIKMKKILEKKNKITYASATMTKQLNNDIEFPPLSPPKIDSVHKPVNKPVHAFVNKPVSVNKPVHNVNKSKVVPPKEDIKAQIVANNDVLMALVQTLVELGNKGDNTPTTMNSIREALLKNLK
;
A
#
# COMPACT_ATOMS: atom_id res chain seq x y z
N MET A 1 6.53 -87.19 -22.57
CA MET A 1 6.74 -86.11 -23.56
C MET A 1 7.02 -84.84 -22.77
N VAL A 2 8.22 -84.29 -22.98
CA VAL A 2 8.77 -82.94 -22.70
C VAL A 2 7.71 -81.92 -22.21
N GLY A 3 7.82 -81.11 -21.15
CA GLY A 3 8.93 -80.68 -20.30
C GLY A 3 8.73 -79.18 -19.95
N ASN A 4 8.76 -78.86 -18.64
CA ASN A 4 9.01 -77.58 -17.96
C ASN A 4 7.93 -76.49 -17.70
N GLU A 5 7.65 -76.34 -16.38
CA GLU A 5 7.86 -75.15 -15.48
C GLU A 5 7.34 -73.78 -15.97
N GLY A 6 6.55 -72.97 -15.25
CA GLY A 6 6.38 -72.78 -13.81
C GLY A 6 6.75 -71.31 -13.44
N GLY A 7 5.87 -70.60 -12.72
CA GLY A 7 6.24 -69.38 -11.97
C GLY A 7 5.43 -68.11 -12.26
N GLY A 8 4.71 -67.62 -11.26
CA GLY A 8 4.17 -66.25 -11.20
C GLY A 8 5.14 -65.28 -10.50
N ASP A 9 4.83 -63.98 -10.55
CA ASP A 9 4.92 -63.02 -9.43
C ASP A 9 4.69 -61.56 -9.87
N ASN A 10 4.31 -60.77 -8.86
CA ASN A 10 3.86 -59.37 -8.78
C ASN A 10 4.72 -58.25 -9.44
N PRO A 11 4.18 -57.00 -9.55
CA PRO A 11 4.77 -55.90 -10.33
C PRO A 11 5.78 -55.03 -9.55
N PRO A 12 6.70 -54.29 -10.22
CA PRO A 12 7.52 -53.29 -9.53
C PRO A 12 7.18 -51.83 -9.90
N THR A 13 6.77 -51.12 -8.84
CA THR A 13 7.31 -49.84 -8.32
C THR A 13 7.75 -48.68 -9.22
N SER A 14 7.31 -47.50 -8.78
CA SER A 14 7.66 -46.13 -9.13
C SER A 14 9.15 -45.82 -9.36
N HIS A 15 9.46 -45.23 -10.52
CA HIS A 15 10.72 -44.51 -10.75
C HIS A 15 10.53 -42.99 -10.58
N LYS A 16 11.08 -42.46 -9.48
CA LYS A 16 11.38 -41.04 -9.28
C LYS A 16 12.42 -40.60 -10.32
N ARG A 17 12.17 -39.54 -11.09
CA ARG A 17 13.22 -38.88 -11.89
C ARG A 17 14.01 -37.90 -11.02
N PRO A 18 15.36 -37.84 -11.13
CA PRO A 18 16.21 -37.03 -10.27
C PRO A 18 16.23 -35.55 -10.68
N ARG A 19 16.57 -34.70 -9.72
CA ARG A 19 16.81 -33.25 -9.85
C ARG A 19 18.23 -33.00 -10.38
N PRO A 20 18.47 -32.15 -11.39
CA PRO A 20 19.83 -31.77 -11.74
C PRO A 20 20.33 -30.62 -10.85
N GLU A 21 21.50 -30.81 -10.25
CA GLU A 21 22.30 -29.75 -9.63
C GLU A 21 23.16 -29.03 -10.67
N ALA A 22 23.56 -27.81 -10.34
CA ALA A 22 24.28 -26.87 -11.18
C ALA A 22 25.80 -27.16 -11.23
N GLY A 23 26.39 -27.01 -12.42
CA GLY A 23 27.82 -26.87 -12.65
C GLY A 23 28.03 -26.12 -13.96
N GLY A 24 28.80 -25.02 -13.93
CA GLY A 24 29.01 -24.10 -15.05
C GLY A 24 30.17 -24.49 -15.97
N GLY A 25 30.21 -23.84 -17.13
CA GLY A 25 31.25 -23.95 -18.16
C GLY A 25 30.63 -23.81 -19.55
N GLY A 26 31.09 -22.85 -20.35
CA GLY A 26 30.36 -22.26 -21.46
C GLY A 26 30.40 -23.03 -22.79
N THR A 27 29.49 -22.65 -23.67
CA THR A 27 29.71 -22.61 -25.12
C THR A 27 28.62 -21.75 -25.75
N GLU A 28 29.04 -20.66 -26.36
CA GLU A 28 28.25 -19.85 -27.27
C GLU A 28 27.75 -20.77 -28.40
N MET A 29 26.43 -20.94 -28.50
CA MET A 29 25.79 -21.46 -29.69
C MET A 29 25.10 -20.30 -30.39
N ASP A 30 25.86 -19.76 -31.32
CA ASP A 30 25.44 -18.89 -32.40
C ASP A 30 24.30 -19.55 -33.17
N CYS A 31 23.20 -18.81 -33.34
CA CYS A 31 22.07 -19.20 -34.16
C CYS A 31 21.63 -17.96 -34.93
N GLY A 32 22.32 -17.73 -36.05
CA GLY A 32 21.70 -17.43 -37.34
C GLY A 32 20.89 -16.15 -37.41
N ASP A 33 21.59 -15.10 -37.82
CA ASP A 33 21.13 -13.85 -38.41
C ASP A 33 20.01 -14.03 -39.45
N GLY A 34 19.07 -13.08 -39.47
CA GLY A 34 17.95 -13.07 -40.41
C GLY A 34 16.69 -12.38 -39.89
N GLY A 35 16.70 -11.04 -39.85
CA GLY A 35 15.47 -10.23 -39.84
C GLY A 35 15.40 -9.18 -38.73
N GLY A 36 15.92 -7.98 -39.02
CA GLY A 36 15.77 -6.79 -38.20
C GLY A 36 14.31 -6.47 -37.92
N GLY A 37 13.88 -6.71 -36.69
CA GLY A 37 12.62 -6.23 -36.14
C GLY A 37 12.92 -5.57 -34.81
N GLU A 38 12.70 -4.25 -34.75
CA GLU A 38 12.91 -3.38 -33.60
C GLU A 38 12.43 -4.01 -32.28
N ARG A 39 13.39 -4.50 -31.50
CA ARG A 39 13.17 -4.93 -30.12
C ARG A 39 13.37 -3.68 -29.25
N PHE A 40 12.48 -3.47 -28.26
CA PHE A 40 12.62 -2.60 -27.06
C PHE A 40 11.78 -1.32 -26.89
N ASP A 41 10.77 -1.03 -27.71
CA ASP A 41 10.13 0.31 -27.65
C ASP A 41 9.25 0.61 -26.42
N TYR A 42 8.91 -0.40 -25.60
CA TYR A 42 8.04 -0.24 -24.42
C TYR A 42 8.70 -0.62 -23.08
N SER A 43 10.02 -0.68 -23.05
CA SER A 43 10.76 -0.94 -21.81
C SER A 43 10.48 0.18 -20.79
N PRO A 44 10.25 -0.14 -19.50
CA PRO A 44 10.17 0.88 -18.46
C PRO A 44 11.41 1.77 -18.49
N TYR A 45 11.22 3.08 -18.52
CA TYR A 45 12.33 4.02 -18.34
C TYR A 45 12.55 4.19 -16.83
N ILE A 46 13.76 3.92 -16.37
CA ILE A 46 14.17 4.10 -14.98
C ILE A 46 15.28 5.14 -14.99
N LYS A 47 15.24 6.07 -14.03
CA LYS A 47 16.29 7.06 -13.83
C LYS A 47 17.66 6.34 -13.79
N PRO A 48 18.64 6.79 -14.59
CA PRO A 48 19.98 6.19 -14.58
C PRO A 48 20.60 6.32 -13.18
N ASP A 49 21.35 5.30 -12.77
CA ASP A 49 22.07 5.23 -11.49
C ASP A 49 21.20 5.38 -10.23
N TYR A 50 19.88 5.19 -10.35
CA TYR A 50 18.98 5.26 -9.21
C TYR A 50 19.28 4.16 -8.19
N LYS A 51 19.75 4.59 -7.00
CA LYS A 51 19.87 3.77 -5.80
C LYS A 51 18.86 4.24 -4.78
N ARG A 52 18.18 3.27 -4.16
CA ARG A 52 17.20 3.53 -3.10
C ARG A 52 17.93 3.99 -1.85
N LEU A 53 17.76 5.28 -1.53
CA LEU A 53 18.26 5.93 -0.33
C LEU A 53 17.12 6.73 0.30
N TYR A 54 17.21 6.98 1.60
CA TYR A 54 16.28 7.86 2.27
C TYR A 54 16.57 9.32 1.90
N PRO A 55 15.54 10.10 1.50
CA PRO A 55 15.73 11.51 1.18
C PRO A 55 16.06 12.32 2.43
N GLU A 56 16.70 13.48 2.25
CA GLU A 56 17.16 14.32 3.37
C GLU A 56 15.98 14.92 4.16
N ASN A 57 14.89 15.24 3.46
CA ASN A 57 13.67 15.82 4.06
C ASN A 57 12.71 14.76 4.60
N ALA A 58 13.19 13.54 4.83
CA ALA A 58 12.35 12.43 5.25
C ALA A 58 11.96 12.53 6.74
N THR A 59 10.68 12.78 7.01
CA THR A 59 10.12 12.80 8.37
C THR A 59 9.65 11.42 8.82
N TYR A 60 10.49 10.39 8.69
CA TYR A 60 10.17 9.07 9.22
C TYR A 60 10.53 8.99 10.70
N THR A 61 9.67 8.34 11.50
CA THR A 61 9.98 8.05 12.91
C THR A 61 11.11 7.03 13.05
N GLU A 62 11.23 6.12 12.07
CA GLU A 62 12.20 5.04 12.03
C GLU A 62 12.62 4.73 10.59
N PHE A 63 13.93 4.66 10.34
CA PHE A 63 14.49 4.31 9.05
C PHE A 63 14.90 2.84 9.05
N LYS A 64 14.24 1.99 8.25
CA LYS A 64 14.48 0.54 8.24
C LYS A 64 15.29 0.13 7.02
N VAL A 65 16.41 -0.53 7.23
CA VAL A 65 17.21 -1.11 6.14
C VAL A 65 17.11 -2.62 6.22
N PHE A 66 16.74 -3.26 5.11
CA PHE A 66 16.57 -4.71 5.07
C PHE A 66 17.87 -5.36 4.65
N ILE A 67 18.19 -6.48 5.28
CA ILE A 67 19.39 -7.25 5.01
C ILE A 67 18.98 -8.67 4.64
N GLU A 68 19.54 -9.15 3.54
CA GLU A 68 19.49 -10.54 3.09
C GLU A 68 20.92 -11.08 2.95
N ALA A 69 21.13 -12.39 3.13
CA ALA A 69 22.42 -12.99 2.77
C ALA A 69 22.60 -12.94 1.26
N THR A 70 23.83 -12.71 0.81
CA THR A 70 24.22 -12.82 -0.60
C THR A 70 23.99 -14.25 -1.10
N ASN A 71 24.23 -15.25 -0.23
CA ASN A 71 23.89 -16.63 -0.49
C ASN A 71 22.48 -16.98 0.02
N ASN A 72 21.58 -17.34 -0.90
CA ASN A 72 20.19 -17.72 -0.58
C ASN A 72 20.04 -18.96 0.31
N LYS A 73 21.11 -19.74 0.53
CA LYS A 73 21.10 -20.88 1.46
C LYS A 73 21.26 -20.44 2.92
N ASP A 74 21.88 -19.30 3.19
CA ASP A 74 22.07 -18.81 4.55
C ASP A 74 20.83 -18.05 5.04
N ARG A 75 20.32 -18.46 6.20
CA ARG A 75 19.10 -17.95 6.81
C ARG A 75 19.45 -16.94 7.89
N VAL A 76 19.80 -15.73 7.47
CA VAL A 76 20.19 -14.62 8.37
C VAL A 76 19.17 -14.39 9.48
N GLY A 77 17.88 -14.49 9.16
CA GLY A 77 16.81 -14.30 10.13
C GLY A 77 16.68 -15.42 11.16
N ASN A 78 17.33 -16.57 10.99
CA ASN A 78 17.38 -17.65 11.97
C ASN A 78 18.65 -17.63 12.83
N LYS A 79 19.61 -16.74 12.55
CA LYS A 79 20.80 -16.58 13.38
C LYS A 79 20.43 -16.06 14.78
N SER A 80 21.26 -16.37 15.77
CA SER A 80 21.02 -15.95 17.15
C SER A 80 20.89 -14.42 17.24
N PRO A 81 19.84 -13.89 17.89
CA PRO A 81 19.69 -12.44 18.10
C PRO A 81 20.88 -11.83 18.84
N ILE A 82 21.54 -12.59 19.73
CA ILE A 82 22.72 -12.14 20.48
C ILE A 82 23.90 -11.95 19.53
N TYR A 83 24.12 -12.89 18.61
CA TYR A 83 25.18 -12.82 17.61
C TYR A 83 24.97 -11.62 16.67
N LEU A 84 23.73 -11.44 16.18
CA LEU A 84 23.39 -10.29 15.36
C LEU A 84 23.61 -8.99 16.15
N ASN A 85 23.13 -8.91 17.39
CA ASN A 85 23.31 -7.72 18.21
C ASN A 85 24.78 -7.37 18.42
N HIS A 86 25.64 -8.37 18.66
CA HIS A 86 27.07 -8.17 18.82
C HIS A 86 27.71 -7.57 17.56
N ILE A 87 27.46 -8.16 16.37
CA ILE A 87 28.05 -7.70 15.11
C ILE A 87 27.58 -6.29 14.75
N PHE A 88 26.27 -6.03 14.82
CA PHE A 88 25.72 -4.74 14.43
C PHE A 88 26.07 -3.65 15.44
N SER A 89 26.16 -3.95 16.74
CA SER A 89 26.54 -2.96 17.75
C SER A 89 28.04 -2.66 17.76
N SER A 90 28.90 -3.63 17.40
CA SER A 90 30.35 -3.43 17.40
C SER A 90 30.85 -2.73 16.14
N GLU A 91 30.29 -3.06 14.97
CA GLU A 91 30.81 -2.58 13.69
C GLU A 91 30.00 -1.40 13.11
N ILE A 92 28.76 -1.13 13.57
CA ILE A 92 27.89 -0.10 13.01
C ILE A 92 27.36 0.85 14.08
N LYS A 93 27.53 2.15 13.85
CA LYS A 93 27.03 3.21 14.73
C LYS A 93 25.57 3.58 14.39
N GLY A 94 24.77 3.85 15.41
CA GLY A 94 23.42 4.40 15.24
C GLY A 94 22.30 3.38 15.02
N VAL A 95 22.60 2.08 15.16
CA VAL A 95 21.57 1.02 15.18
C VAL A 95 20.72 1.18 16.44
N THR A 96 19.41 1.23 16.27
CA THR A 96 18.44 1.35 17.37
C THR A 96 17.85 -0.01 17.73
N ALA A 97 17.52 -0.81 16.72
CA ALA A 97 16.94 -2.13 16.90
C ALA A 97 17.18 -3.01 15.68
N ILE A 98 17.11 -4.33 15.89
CA ILE A 98 17.14 -5.34 14.83
C ILE A 98 15.87 -6.15 14.95
N GLN A 99 15.11 -6.23 13.86
CA GLN A 99 13.86 -6.96 13.80
C GLN A 99 13.95 -8.11 12.79
N ARG A 100 13.54 -9.31 13.21
CA ARG A 100 13.37 -10.43 12.28
C ARG A 100 12.12 -10.23 11.45
N ILE A 101 12.26 -10.32 10.12
CA ILE A 101 11.12 -10.21 9.18
C ILE A 101 10.69 -11.60 8.71
N ASN A 102 11.64 -12.41 8.25
CA ASN A 102 11.42 -13.80 7.90
C ASN A 102 12.73 -14.59 8.08
N ALA A 103 12.74 -15.89 7.76
CA ALA A 103 13.94 -16.72 7.92
C ALA A 103 15.17 -16.20 7.14
N ASN A 104 14.96 -15.46 6.05
CA ASN A 104 16.00 -15.02 5.14
C ASN A 104 16.31 -13.52 5.27
N LYS A 105 15.52 -12.75 6.04
CA LYS A 105 15.57 -11.29 6.07
C LYS A 105 15.45 -10.74 7.48
N ILE A 106 16.30 -9.78 7.78
CA ILE A 106 16.24 -8.96 8.98
C ILE A 106 16.10 -7.49 8.58
N ALA A 107 15.50 -6.68 9.45
CA ALA A 107 15.41 -5.24 9.30
C ALA A 107 16.22 -4.57 10.42
N VAL A 108 17.15 -3.71 10.04
CA VAL A 108 17.95 -2.89 10.96
C VAL A 108 17.33 -1.50 10.98
N ILE A 109 17.03 -1.01 12.18
CA ILE A 109 16.30 0.23 12.40
C ILE A 109 17.27 1.32 12.88
N PHE A 110 17.20 2.48 12.24
CA PHE A 110 18.00 3.67 12.53
C PHE A 110 17.09 4.86 12.88
N LYS A 111 17.59 5.78 13.71
CA LYS A 111 16.91 7.06 14.02
C LYS A 111 17.11 8.13 12.96
N GLN A 112 18.24 8.09 12.24
CA GLN A 112 18.61 9.13 11.27
C GLN A 112 18.80 8.53 9.87
N TYR A 113 18.35 9.27 8.84
CA TYR A 113 18.51 8.88 7.44
C TYR A 113 19.99 8.75 7.03
N ASN A 114 20.86 9.65 7.53
CA ASN A 114 22.30 9.64 7.25
C ASN A 114 22.95 8.32 7.66
N THR A 115 22.68 7.83 8.87
CA THR A 115 23.23 6.56 9.36
C THR A 115 22.73 5.36 8.55
N ALA A 116 21.44 5.37 8.16
CA ALA A 116 20.86 4.31 7.34
C ALA A 116 21.46 4.27 5.92
N ASN A 117 21.63 5.44 5.29
CA ASN A 117 22.22 5.57 3.96
C ASN A 117 23.70 5.19 3.97
N ASN A 118 24.45 5.61 4.99
CA ASN A 118 25.86 5.23 5.17
C ASN A 118 26.01 3.71 5.35
N PHE A 119 25.08 3.07 6.06
CA PHE A 119 25.08 1.62 6.21
C PHE A 119 24.91 0.88 4.86
N ILE A 120 24.04 1.38 3.97
CA ILE A 120 23.86 0.79 2.62
C ILE A 120 25.12 0.97 1.76
N ASN A 121 25.81 2.10 1.91
CA ASN A 121 27.04 2.38 1.19
C ASN A 121 28.28 1.69 1.81
N ASN A 122 28.15 1.09 2.99
CA ASN A 122 29.25 0.43 3.69
C ASN A 122 29.53 -0.96 3.10
N THR A 123 30.30 -0.99 2.01
CA THR A 123 30.67 -2.22 1.31
C THR A 123 31.62 -3.11 2.10
N THR A 124 32.45 -2.57 3.00
CA THR A 124 33.42 -3.37 3.78
C THR A 124 32.71 -4.30 4.75
N PHE A 125 31.73 -3.79 5.49
CA PHE A 125 30.89 -4.59 6.39
C PHE A 125 30.05 -5.61 5.61
N LEU A 126 29.38 -5.16 4.55
CA LEU A 126 28.47 -6.00 3.78
C LEU A 126 29.19 -7.17 3.11
N ASN A 127 30.37 -6.93 2.53
CA ASN A 127 31.14 -8.00 1.90
C ASN A 127 31.75 -8.95 2.93
N LYS A 128 32.25 -8.44 4.07
CA LYS A 128 32.83 -9.26 5.14
C LYS A 128 31.86 -10.30 5.69
N HIS A 129 30.59 -9.93 5.85
CA HIS A 129 29.55 -10.82 6.40
C HIS A 129 28.64 -11.42 5.33
N GLU A 130 29.01 -11.27 4.04
CA GLU A 130 28.22 -11.72 2.88
C GLU A 130 26.75 -11.28 2.94
N PHE A 131 26.53 -10.03 3.32
CA PHE A 131 25.22 -9.41 3.43
C PHE A 131 24.94 -8.47 2.26
N LYS A 132 23.67 -8.36 1.92
CA LYS A 132 23.14 -7.41 0.96
C LYS A 132 22.09 -6.55 1.63
N ALA A 133 22.41 -5.26 1.79
CA ALA A 133 21.49 -4.27 2.32
C ALA A 133 20.69 -3.61 1.20
N PHE A 134 19.39 -3.40 1.43
CA PHE A 134 18.53 -2.65 0.53
C PHE A 134 17.35 -2.02 1.26
N ILE A 135 16.81 -0.94 0.72
CA ILE A 135 15.54 -0.36 1.16
C ILE A 135 14.43 -0.87 0.23
N PRO A 136 13.38 -1.52 0.75
CA PRO A 136 12.21 -1.87 -0.05
C PRO A 136 11.56 -0.64 -0.69
N ALA A 137 11.20 -0.76 -1.97
CA ALA A 137 10.48 0.28 -2.71
C ALA A 137 9.23 0.78 -1.97
N ALA A 138 8.50 -0.11 -1.30
CA ALA A 138 7.28 0.23 -0.57
C ALA A 138 7.46 1.24 0.58
N GLN A 139 8.70 1.51 1.02
CA GLN A 139 8.97 2.47 2.09
C GLN A 139 9.23 3.89 1.57
N ILE A 140 9.75 4.04 0.36
CA ILE A 140 10.24 5.33 -0.16
C ILE A 140 9.64 5.70 -1.52
N GLU A 141 8.94 4.77 -2.17
CA GLU A 141 8.37 4.96 -3.50
C GLU A 141 6.84 4.78 -3.48
N LYS A 142 6.15 5.62 -4.23
CA LYS A 142 4.72 5.50 -4.50
C LYS A 142 4.48 5.59 -6.00
N THR A 143 3.69 4.66 -6.52
CA THR A 143 3.33 4.63 -7.94
C THR A 143 1.95 5.22 -8.17
N GLY A 144 1.88 6.17 -9.09
CA GLY A 144 0.66 6.74 -9.65
C GLY A 144 0.43 6.34 -11.09
N ILE A 145 -0.74 6.69 -11.62
CA ILE A 145 -1.15 6.49 -13.00
C ILE A 145 -1.66 7.79 -13.58
N ILE A 146 -1.22 8.11 -14.79
CA ILE A 146 -1.85 9.12 -15.64
C ILE A 146 -2.53 8.43 -16.85
N ARG A 147 -3.62 9.02 -17.33
CA ARG A 147 -4.46 8.51 -18.42
C ARG A 147 -4.44 9.51 -19.58
N PHE A 148 -4.90 9.04 -20.75
CA PHE A 148 -4.99 9.83 -21.98
C PHE A 148 -3.64 10.31 -22.53
N VAL A 149 -2.57 9.54 -22.29
CA VAL A 149 -1.25 9.85 -22.85
C VAL A 149 -1.11 9.21 -24.24
N PRO A 150 -0.90 10.00 -25.31
CA PRO A 150 -0.71 9.47 -26.66
C PRO A 150 0.36 8.37 -26.74
N ALA A 151 0.13 7.36 -27.58
CA ALA A 151 0.99 6.17 -27.67
C ALA A 151 2.30 6.41 -28.44
N ASN A 152 2.38 7.47 -29.25
CA ASN A 152 3.56 7.91 -29.97
C ASN A 152 4.65 8.51 -29.08
N ILE A 153 4.32 8.91 -27.84
CA ILE A 153 5.29 9.49 -26.90
C ILE A 153 6.03 8.36 -26.17
N SER A 154 7.35 8.36 -26.24
CA SER A 154 8.20 7.37 -25.56
C SER A 154 8.26 7.57 -24.05
N ASN A 155 8.61 6.52 -23.29
CA ASN A 155 8.78 6.62 -21.83
C ASN A 155 9.92 7.57 -21.44
N ARG A 156 10.97 7.67 -22.27
CA ARG A 156 12.10 8.58 -22.07
C ARG A 156 11.69 10.04 -22.27
N GLU A 157 10.93 10.32 -23.33
CA GLU A 157 10.45 11.67 -23.60
C GLU A 157 9.49 12.15 -22.50
N LEU A 158 8.60 11.27 -22.03
CA LEU A 158 7.75 11.56 -20.87
C LEU A 158 8.58 11.91 -19.63
N TYR A 159 9.68 11.19 -19.39
CA TYR A 159 10.54 11.45 -18.23
C TYR A 159 11.20 12.83 -18.28
N THR A 160 11.65 13.25 -19.46
CA THR A 160 12.29 14.56 -19.63
C THR A 160 11.30 15.72 -19.51
N LYS A 161 10.07 15.55 -20.00
CA LYS A 161 9.06 16.63 -20.05
C LYS A 161 8.16 16.72 -18.81
N LEU A 162 7.97 15.62 -18.08
CA LEU A 162 7.13 15.63 -16.88
C LEU A 162 7.86 16.29 -15.72
N SER A 163 7.20 17.29 -15.14
CA SER A 163 7.61 17.96 -13.91
C SER A 163 6.63 17.66 -12.78
N SER A 164 7.14 17.51 -11.57
CA SER A 164 6.40 17.07 -10.40
C SER A 164 7.04 17.65 -9.13
N ILE A 165 6.24 17.84 -8.08
CA ILE A 165 6.73 18.24 -6.76
C ILE A 165 7.67 17.19 -6.14
N TYR A 166 7.49 15.93 -6.49
CA TYR A 166 8.34 14.82 -6.09
C TYR A 166 9.13 14.29 -7.29
N GLU A 167 10.36 13.86 -7.02
CA GLU A 167 11.24 13.30 -8.03
C GLU A 167 10.63 12.05 -8.68
N ILE A 168 10.69 11.98 -10.01
CA ILE A 168 10.23 10.83 -10.80
C ILE A 168 11.38 9.82 -10.89
N ILE A 169 11.13 8.57 -10.50
CA ILE A 169 12.12 7.47 -10.54
C ILE A 169 11.95 6.65 -11.82
N ALA A 170 10.71 6.31 -12.15
CA ALA A 170 10.44 5.39 -13.25
C ALA A 170 9.13 5.72 -13.94
N ILE A 171 9.13 5.55 -15.26
CA ILE A 171 7.96 5.70 -16.12
C ILE A 171 7.77 4.42 -16.90
N ARG A 172 6.56 3.89 -16.86
CA ARG A 172 6.19 2.66 -17.54
C ARG A 172 4.83 2.80 -18.19
N ARG A 173 4.76 2.68 -19.50
CA ARG A 173 3.52 2.56 -20.24
C ARG A 173 2.90 1.16 -20.07
N PHE A 174 1.58 1.11 -19.87
CA PHE A 174 0.87 -0.18 -19.88
C PHE A 174 0.70 -0.68 -21.31
N THR A 175 0.82 -1.99 -21.50
CA THR A 175 0.62 -2.66 -22.78
C THR A 175 -0.42 -3.75 -22.65
N LYS A 176 -1.17 -4.00 -23.73
CA LYS A 176 -2.13 -5.09 -23.85
C LYS A 176 -1.63 -6.06 -24.91
N LYS A 177 -1.73 -7.37 -24.64
CA LYS A 177 -1.50 -8.39 -25.66
C LYS A 177 -2.77 -8.53 -26.52
N VAL A 178 -2.65 -8.29 -27.82
CA VAL A 178 -3.71 -8.49 -28.82
C VAL A 178 -3.15 -9.45 -29.87
N GLY A 179 -3.67 -10.67 -29.92
CA GLY A 179 -3.04 -11.75 -30.70
C GLY A 179 -1.62 -12.03 -30.20
N GLN A 180 -0.63 -11.97 -31.08
CA GLN A 180 0.79 -12.08 -30.72
C GLN A 180 1.48 -10.73 -30.47
N GLN A 181 0.84 -9.62 -30.81
CA GLN A 181 1.45 -8.29 -30.69
C GLN A 181 1.14 -7.65 -29.33
N ARG A 182 2.07 -6.83 -28.82
CA ARG A 182 1.85 -5.98 -27.65
C ARG A 182 1.52 -4.57 -28.13
N VAL A 183 0.33 -4.10 -27.79
CA VAL A 183 -0.15 -2.77 -28.16
C VAL A 183 -0.03 -1.85 -26.94
N PRO A 184 0.59 -0.67 -27.07
CA PRO A 184 0.63 0.33 -26.00
C PRO A 184 -0.76 0.88 -25.69
N LEU A 185 -1.01 1.12 -24.40
CA LEU A 185 -2.21 1.82 -23.94
C LEU A 185 -1.89 3.30 -23.69
N GLN A 186 -2.93 4.11 -23.66
CA GLN A 186 -2.86 5.52 -23.27
C GLN A 186 -2.72 5.74 -21.76
N THR A 187 -2.32 4.71 -21.03
CA THR A 187 -2.20 4.73 -19.58
C THR A 187 -0.74 4.48 -19.21
N VAL A 188 -0.19 5.34 -18.37
CA VAL A 188 1.21 5.33 -17.98
C VAL A 188 1.29 5.32 -16.45
N SER A 189 2.06 4.40 -15.89
CA SER A 189 2.43 4.43 -14.48
C SER A 189 3.70 5.25 -14.27
N ILE A 190 3.70 6.09 -13.25
CA ILE A 190 4.82 6.93 -12.82
C ILE A 190 5.14 6.55 -11.38
N THR A 191 6.40 6.25 -11.09
CA THR A 191 6.88 6.00 -9.73
C THR A 191 7.60 7.23 -9.22
N PHE A 192 7.15 7.76 -8.08
CA PHE A 192 7.71 8.93 -7.41
C PHE A 192 8.54 8.51 -6.21
N LEU A 193 9.63 9.25 -5.93
CA LEU A 193 10.41 9.14 -4.70
C LEU A 193 9.69 9.86 -3.56
N SER A 194 8.57 9.30 -3.14
CA SER A 194 7.76 9.81 -2.04
C SER A 194 6.89 8.69 -1.50
N ASN A 195 6.52 8.79 -0.23
CA ASN A 195 5.47 7.98 0.41
C ASN A 195 4.06 8.55 0.13
N ILE A 196 3.97 9.81 -0.28
CA ILE A 196 2.74 10.53 -0.60
C ILE A 196 2.65 10.66 -2.12
N LEU A 197 1.46 10.37 -2.67
CA LEU A 197 1.21 10.51 -4.09
C LEU A 197 0.89 11.99 -4.40
N PRO A 198 1.53 12.62 -5.40
CA PRO A 198 1.14 13.95 -5.83
C PRO A 198 -0.23 13.89 -6.50
N ASP A 199 -1.06 14.93 -6.34
CA ASP A 199 -2.39 14.99 -6.97
C ASP A 199 -2.29 15.18 -8.49
N ASN A 200 -1.31 15.97 -8.93
CA ASN A 200 -1.08 16.28 -10.33
C ASN A 200 0.41 16.27 -10.70
N VAL A 201 0.71 16.03 -11.97
CA VAL A 201 2.02 16.22 -12.59
C VAL A 201 1.88 17.14 -13.79
N GLN A 202 2.86 18.01 -14.02
CA GLN A 202 2.85 18.96 -15.13
C GLN A 202 3.57 18.36 -16.33
N TYR A 203 2.97 18.50 -17.51
CA TYR A 203 3.57 18.19 -18.80
C TYR A 203 3.47 19.45 -19.66
N ASP A 204 4.60 20.12 -19.88
CA ASP A 204 4.66 21.43 -20.53
C ASP A 204 3.63 22.41 -19.91
N LEU A 205 2.56 22.74 -20.65
CA LEU A 205 1.51 23.68 -20.26
C LEU A 205 0.28 23.03 -19.60
N PHE A 206 0.23 21.70 -19.50
CA PHE A 206 -0.94 20.97 -19.02
C PHE A 206 -0.69 20.22 -17.72
N SER A 207 -1.71 20.12 -16.87
CA SER A 207 -1.66 19.39 -15.60
C SER A 207 -2.41 18.07 -15.71
N TYR A 208 -1.69 16.96 -15.58
CA TYR A 208 -2.26 15.62 -15.53
C TYR A 208 -2.60 15.24 -14.09
N ARG A 209 -3.86 14.89 -13.85
CA ARG A 209 -4.27 14.26 -12.60
C ARG A 209 -3.66 12.89 -12.46
N VAL A 210 -3.05 12.64 -11.30
CA VAL A 210 -2.46 11.36 -10.93
C VAL A 210 -3.47 10.54 -10.13
N PHE A 211 -3.63 9.28 -10.51
CA PHE A 211 -4.46 8.31 -9.79
C PHE A 211 -3.58 7.30 -9.07
N GLU A 212 -3.96 6.88 -7.86
CA GLU A 212 -3.24 5.83 -7.14
C GLU A 212 -3.22 4.52 -7.93
N TYR A 213 -2.03 3.96 -8.14
CA TYR A 213 -1.90 2.66 -8.80
C TYR A 213 -2.29 1.54 -7.83
N VAL A 214 -3.35 0.82 -8.17
CA VAL A 214 -3.73 -0.42 -7.48
C VAL A 214 -3.31 -1.60 -8.37
N PRO A 215 -2.25 -2.34 -8.01
CA PRO A 215 -1.80 -3.46 -8.82
C PRO A 215 -2.90 -4.53 -8.90
N PRO A 216 -3.06 -5.20 -10.06
CA PRO A 216 -4.09 -6.21 -10.23
C PRO A 216 -4.00 -7.30 -9.16
N LEU A 217 -5.15 -7.80 -8.72
CA LEU A 217 -5.21 -8.92 -7.80
C LEU A 217 -4.72 -10.18 -8.51
N GLN A 218 -3.66 -10.78 -8.00
CA GLN A 218 -3.13 -12.02 -8.56
C GLN A 218 -4.12 -13.16 -8.30
N GLN A 219 -4.51 -13.84 -9.37
CA GLN A 219 -5.40 -14.98 -9.33
C GLN A 219 -4.67 -16.22 -9.82
N CYS A 220 -4.75 -17.30 -9.04
CA CYS A 220 -4.16 -18.58 -9.41
C CYS A 220 -5.03 -19.27 -10.46
N PHE A 221 -4.50 -19.57 -11.64
CA PHE A 221 -5.26 -20.26 -12.69
C PHE A 221 -5.39 -21.78 -12.48
N ARG A 222 -4.80 -22.32 -11.41
CA ARG A 222 -4.94 -23.74 -11.01
C ARG A 222 -6.15 -23.94 -10.09
N CYS A 223 -6.26 -23.15 -9.03
CA CYS A 223 -7.32 -23.29 -8.01
C CYS A 223 -8.30 -22.10 -7.94
N PHE A 224 -8.11 -21.07 -8.78
CA PHE A 224 -8.89 -19.83 -8.84
C PHE A 224 -8.95 -18.95 -7.59
N LYS A 225 -8.25 -19.32 -6.52
CA LYS A 225 -8.03 -18.50 -5.33
C LYS A 225 -7.02 -17.36 -5.61
N PHE A 226 -7.00 -16.37 -4.73
CA PHE A 226 -6.21 -15.14 -4.89
C PHE A 226 -4.82 -15.21 -4.20
N ASN A 227 -3.94 -14.27 -4.54
CA ASN A 227 -2.64 -13.99 -3.92
C ASN A 227 -1.54 -15.05 -4.08
N HIS A 228 -1.64 -15.93 -5.08
CA HIS A 228 -0.54 -16.81 -5.47
C HIS A 228 -0.64 -17.19 -6.95
N SER A 229 0.46 -17.67 -7.54
CA SER A 229 0.49 -18.11 -8.94
C SER A 229 0.28 -19.61 -9.03
N ALA A 230 -0.10 -20.10 -10.22
CA ALA A 230 -0.25 -21.53 -10.45
C ALA A 230 1.04 -22.33 -10.19
N ARG A 231 2.21 -21.72 -10.41
CA ARG A 231 3.54 -22.35 -10.24
C ARG A 231 3.85 -22.73 -8.79
N ILE A 232 3.34 -21.97 -7.83
CA ILE A 232 3.56 -22.19 -6.39
C ILE A 232 2.30 -22.72 -5.69
N CYS A 233 1.29 -23.14 -6.47
CA CYS A 233 0.01 -23.56 -5.95
C CYS A 233 0.08 -25.02 -5.49
N ASN A 234 -0.14 -25.24 -4.19
CA ASN A 234 -0.30 -26.58 -3.60
C ASN A 234 -1.75 -27.09 -3.65
N GLY A 235 -2.69 -26.27 -4.14
CA GLY A 235 -4.09 -26.66 -4.28
C GLY A 235 -4.35 -27.54 -5.51
N LYS A 236 -5.50 -28.23 -5.48
CA LYS A 236 -5.99 -29.04 -6.60
C LYS A 236 -6.36 -28.18 -7.82
N GLN A 237 -6.32 -28.80 -9.00
CA GLN A 237 -6.84 -28.21 -10.23
C GLN A 237 -8.36 -28.06 -10.11
N ARG A 238 -8.87 -26.91 -10.54
CA ARG A 238 -10.30 -26.61 -10.58
C ARG A 238 -10.71 -26.15 -11.97
N CYS A 239 -12.00 -26.29 -12.28
CA CYS A 239 -12.61 -25.79 -13.51
C CYS A 239 -13.00 -24.31 -13.34
N SER A 240 -12.75 -23.48 -14.36
CA SER A 240 -13.14 -22.05 -14.33
C SER A 240 -14.64 -21.83 -14.50
N ILE A 241 -15.34 -22.85 -15.01
CA ILE A 241 -16.76 -22.80 -15.38
C ILE A 241 -17.61 -23.28 -14.21
N CYS A 242 -17.52 -24.56 -13.82
CA CYS A 242 -18.38 -25.17 -12.80
C CYS A 242 -17.71 -25.34 -11.42
N GLY A 243 -16.40 -25.11 -11.31
CA GLY A 243 -15.66 -25.25 -10.06
C GLY A 243 -15.33 -26.68 -9.62
N GLY A 244 -15.61 -27.69 -10.44
CA GLY A 244 -15.23 -29.10 -10.25
C GLY A 244 -13.72 -29.35 -10.33
N GLU A 245 -13.28 -30.56 -9.98
CA GLU A 245 -11.85 -30.97 -9.93
C GLU A 245 -11.31 -31.46 -11.29
N HIS A 246 -11.43 -30.64 -12.34
CA HIS A 246 -10.95 -30.94 -13.70
C HIS A 246 -10.50 -29.64 -14.43
N LEU A 247 -9.93 -29.77 -15.63
CA LEU A 247 -9.58 -28.62 -16.48
C LEU A 247 -10.81 -28.07 -17.21
N TYR A 248 -10.86 -26.78 -17.51
CA TYR A 248 -12.03 -26.19 -18.22
C TYR A 248 -12.38 -26.87 -19.55
N LYS A 249 -11.40 -27.54 -20.19
CA LYS A 249 -11.58 -28.29 -21.45
C LYS A 249 -12.32 -29.61 -21.27
N GLU A 250 -12.27 -30.18 -20.07
CA GLU A 250 -12.85 -31.46 -19.66
C GLU A 250 -14.17 -31.23 -18.90
N CYS A 251 -14.81 -30.09 -19.10
CA CYS A 251 -15.97 -29.70 -18.33
C CYS A 251 -17.25 -30.28 -18.94
N ASP A 252 -17.80 -31.30 -18.30
CA ASP A 252 -19.07 -31.94 -18.71
C ASP A 252 -20.29 -31.02 -18.55
N LYS A 253 -20.13 -29.92 -17.79
CA LYS A 253 -21.20 -28.96 -17.45
C LYS A 253 -20.88 -27.53 -17.86
N PRO A 254 -20.76 -27.22 -19.17
CA PRO A 254 -20.37 -25.89 -19.63
C PRO A 254 -21.45 -24.82 -19.39
N THR A 255 -22.71 -25.24 -19.20
CA THR A 255 -23.87 -24.36 -18.95
C THR A 255 -24.09 -24.05 -17.46
N GLU A 256 -23.67 -24.94 -16.55
CA GLU A 256 -23.74 -24.73 -15.10
C GLU A 256 -22.54 -23.91 -14.62
N ILE A 257 -22.57 -22.60 -14.87
CA ILE A 257 -21.50 -21.70 -14.46
C ILE A 257 -21.58 -21.45 -12.95
N CYS A 258 -20.55 -21.85 -12.22
CA CYS A 258 -20.42 -21.67 -10.78
C CYS A 258 -19.01 -21.21 -10.39
N CYS A 259 -18.93 -20.06 -9.71
CA CYS A 259 -17.67 -19.50 -9.28
C CYS A 259 -17.08 -20.27 -8.08
N VAL A 260 -15.85 -20.77 -8.19
CA VAL A 260 -15.12 -21.44 -7.08
C VAL A 260 -15.03 -20.61 -5.80
N ASN A 261 -14.99 -19.27 -5.91
CA ASN A 261 -14.78 -18.41 -4.76
C ASN A 261 -16.10 -18.09 -4.03
N CYS A 262 -17.16 -17.74 -4.77
CA CYS A 262 -18.40 -17.20 -4.21
C CYS A 262 -19.66 -18.03 -4.54
N SER A 263 -19.50 -19.12 -5.28
CA SER A 263 -20.57 -19.99 -5.76
C SER A 263 -21.66 -19.29 -6.59
N GLY A 264 -21.38 -18.09 -7.11
CA GLY A 264 -22.31 -17.32 -7.94
C GLY A 264 -22.31 -17.75 -9.42
N PRO A 265 -23.34 -17.33 -10.20
CA PRO A 265 -23.56 -17.73 -11.58
C PRO A 265 -22.65 -16.96 -12.56
N HIS A 266 -21.34 -17.11 -12.40
CA HIS A 266 -20.35 -16.47 -13.27
C HIS A 266 -19.02 -17.22 -13.27
N LEU A 267 -18.23 -17.05 -14.33
CA LEU A 267 -16.91 -17.67 -14.43
C LEU A 267 -16.01 -17.28 -13.25
N ALA A 268 -15.17 -18.21 -12.79
CA ALA A 268 -14.24 -17.96 -11.69
C ALA A 268 -13.27 -16.78 -11.94
N ILE A 269 -13.00 -16.47 -13.21
CA ILE A 269 -12.14 -15.36 -13.65
C ILE A 269 -12.85 -14.01 -13.72
N SER A 270 -14.20 -13.99 -13.65
CA SER A 270 -15.00 -12.78 -13.83
C SER A 270 -14.57 -11.65 -12.91
N ARG A 271 -14.61 -10.41 -13.42
CA ARG A 271 -14.31 -9.20 -12.65
C ARG A 271 -15.45 -8.82 -11.70
N LEU A 272 -16.65 -9.32 -11.97
CA LEU A 272 -17.88 -9.04 -11.21
C LEU A 272 -18.04 -9.92 -9.97
N CYS A 273 -17.08 -10.81 -9.69
CA CYS A 273 -17.12 -11.64 -8.50
C CYS A 273 -17.09 -10.78 -7.22
N PRO A 274 -18.07 -10.90 -6.30
CA PRO A 274 -18.14 -10.06 -5.10
C PRO A 274 -16.91 -10.22 -4.20
N ILE A 275 -16.39 -11.45 -4.07
CA ILE A 275 -15.18 -11.72 -3.28
C ILE A 275 -13.95 -11.09 -3.93
N LYS A 276 -13.85 -11.11 -5.27
CA LYS A 276 -12.75 -10.47 -6.00
C LYS A 276 -12.78 -8.96 -5.80
N MET A 277 -13.95 -8.34 -5.90
CA MET A 277 -14.12 -6.91 -5.66
C MET A 277 -13.77 -6.53 -4.22
N LYS A 278 -14.24 -7.30 -3.23
CA LYS A 278 -13.88 -7.12 -1.82
C LYS A 278 -12.36 -7.19 -1.61
N LYS A 279 -11.69 -8.18 -2.21
CA LYS A 279 -10.22 -8.33 -2.11
C LYS A 279 -9.45 -7.20 -2.79
N ILE A 280 -9.96 -6.65 -3.89
CA ILE A 280 -9.38 -5.47 -4.55
C ILE A 280 -9.53 -4.24 -3.64
N LEU A 281 -10.69 -4.06 -3.01
CA LEU A 281 -10.94 -2.95 -2.09
C LEU A 281 -10.06 -3.06 -0.84
N GLU A 282 -9.95 -4.24 -0.23
CA GLU A 282 -9.03 -4.51 0.88
C GLU A 282 -7.59 -4.14 0.51
N LYS A 283 -7.16 -4.48 -0.72
CA LYS A 283 -5.84 -4.14 -1.22
C LYS A 283 -5.67 -2.63 -1.40
N LYS A 284 -6.67 -1.94 -1.94
CA LYS A 284 -6.68 -0.48 -2.07
C LYS A 284 -6.55 0.19 -0.70
N ASN A 285 -7.38 -0.21 0.26
CA ASN A 285 -7.37 0.36 1.61
C ASN A 285 -6.04 0.17 2.34
N LYS A 286 -5.36 -0.98 2.15
CA LYS A 286 -4.01 -1.19 2.72
C LYS A 286 -2.97 -0.23 2.13
N ILE A 287 -3.06 0.04 0.83
CA ILE A 287 -2.16 0.98 0.14
C ILE A 287 -2.43 2.42 0.61
N THR A 288 -3.72 2.79 0.76
CA THR A 288 -4.14 4.12 1.23
C THR A 288 -3.84 4.34 2.72
N TYR A 289 -4.06 3.34 3.58
CA TYR A 289 -3.79 3.43 5.02
C TYR A 289 -2.29 3.59 5.31
N ALA A 290 -1.42 2.87 4.57
CA ALA A 290 0.03 3.02 4.68
C ALA A 290 0.49 4.46 4.36
N SER A 291 -0.14 5.13 3.38
CA SER A 291 0.10 6.55 3.12
C SER A 291 -0.51 7.48 4.17
N ALA A 292 -1.73 7.19 4.65
CA ALA A 292 -2.45 8.04 5.59
C ALA A 292 -1.85 8.05 7.01
N THR A 293 -1.32 6.92 7.49
CA THR A 293 -0.63 6.87 8.79
C THR A 293 0.59 7.78 8.85
N MET A 294 1.26 8.03 7.71
CA MET A 294 2.41 8.94 7.65
C MET A 294 1.99 10.41 7.49
N THR A 295 0.94 10.70 6.72
CA THR A 295 0.37 12.06 6.64
C THR A 295 -0.18 12.54 7.99
N LYS A 296 -0.77 11.62 8.78
CA LYS A 296 -1.27 11.95 10.12
C LYS A 296 -0.17 12.24 11.14
N GLN A 297 1.03 11.70 10.93
CA GLN A 297 2.21 12.05 11.73
C GLN A 297 2.72 13.45 11.35
N LEU A 298 2.80 13.78 10.06
CA LEU A 298 3.17 15.12 9.57
C LEU A 298 2.25 16.24 10.08
N ASN A 299 0.95 15.98 10.17
CA ASN A 299 -0.02 16.99 10.64
C ASN A 299 -0.07 17.14 12.17
N ASN A 300 0.45 16.18 12.93
CA ASN A 300 0.50 16.29 14.40
C ASN A 300 1.61 17.24 14.89
N ASP A 301 2.58 17.57 14.04
CA ASP A 301 3.69 18.49 14.35
C ASP A 301 3.38 19.96 13.99
N ILE A 302 2.15 20.25 13.52
CA ILE A 302 1.67 21.61 13.23
C ILE A 302 0.43 21.90 14.08
N GLU A 303 0.62 21.92 15.40
CA GLU A 303 -0.37 22.53 16.30
C GLU A 303 -0.18 24.05 16.20
N PHE A 304 -0.93 24.70 15.31
CA PHE A 304 -0.91 26.16 15.20
C PHE A 304 -1.31 26.77 16.55
N PRO A 305 -0.45 27.58 17.20
CA PRO A 305 -0.83 28.25 18.43
C PRO A 305 -2.05 29.14 18.15
N PRO A 306 -3.07 29.14 19.03
CA PRO A 306 -4.25 29.97 18.83
C PRO A 306 -3.82 31.43 18.73
N LEU A 307 -4.30 32.12 17.69
CA LEU A 307 -4.02 33.53 17.49
C LEU A 307 -4.44 34.32 18.73
N SER A 308 -3.49 35.06 19.30
CA SER A 308 -3.74 35.95 20.43
C SER A 308 -4.78 37.00 20.00
N PRO A 309 -5.85 37.24 20.78
CA PRO A 309 -6.80 38.29 20.44
C PRO A 309 -6.11 39.68 20.50
N PRO A 310 -6.54 40.63 19.65
CA PRO A 310 -5.93 41.95 19.59
C PRO A 310 -6.18 42.71 20.88
N LYS A 311 -5.12 43.28 21.46
CA LYS A 311 -5.22 44.20 22.60
C LYS A 311 -5.81 45.51 22.10
N ILE A 312 -7.00 45.83 22.60
CA ILE A 312 -7.60 47.16 22.44
C ILE A 312 -6.99 48.05 23.52
N ASP A 313 -6.10 48.96 23.12
CA ASP A 313 -5.56 49.97 24.00
C ASP A 313 -6.68 50.94 24.40
N SER A 314 -6.96 50.99 25.70
CA SER A 314 -7.94 51.88 26.30
C SER A 314 -7.30 53.21 26.66
N VAL A 315 -7.80 54.31 26.09
CA VAL A 315 -7.41 55.68 26.45
C VAL A 315 -8.66 56.44 26.92
N HIS A 316 -8.85 56.51 28.25
CA HIS A 316 -8.86 57.75 29.04
C HIS A 316 -9.44 57.56 30.46
N LYS A 317 -8.68 58.10 31.42
CA LYS A 317 -8.92 58.29 32.88
C LYS A 317 -9.84 59.50 33.11
N PRO A 318 -10.51 59.70 34.27
CA PRO A 318 -9.84 60.18 35.51
C PRO A 318 -10.45 59.70 36.86
N VAL A 319 -9.64 59.31 37.88
CA VAL A 319 -9.08 60.10 39.01
C VAL A 319 -9.82 59.85 40.33
N ASN A 320 -9.20 59.13 41.28
CA ASN A 320 -8.72 59.68 42.58
C ASN A 320 -8.12 58.58 43.49
N LYS A 321 -7.06 58.96 44.21
CA LYS A 321 -6.21 58.17 45.14
C LYS A 321 -6.85 58.05 46.54
N PRO A 322 -6.12 57.67 47.62
CA PRO A 322 -5.15 56.58 47.89
C PRO A 322 -5.65 55.68 49.07
N VAL A 323 -4.98 54.61 49.55
CA VAL A 323 -4.06 54.63 50.74
C VAL A 323 -3.90 53.18 51.28
N HIS A 324 -2.65 52.72 51.47
CA HIS A 324 -2.09 51.81 52.52
C HIS A 324 -2.76 50.42 52.78
N ALA A 325 -2.13 49.36 53.29
CA ALA A 325 -0.77 49.00 53.69
C ALA A 325 -0.78 47.48 54.03
N PHE A 326 0.35 46.82 53.78
CA PHE A 326 0.99 45.78 54.61
C PHE A 326 0.21 44.57 55.18
N VAL A 327 0.61 43.39 54.67
CA VAL A 327 1.24 42.26 55.43
C VAL A 327 0.40 41.56 56.51
N ASN A 328 0.04 40.28 56.27
CA ASN A 328 0.68 39.12 56.92
C ASN A 328 0.04 37.76 56.55
N LYS A 329 0.92 36.79 56.30
CA LYS A 329 0.71 35.34 56.45
C LYS A 329 0.87 35.00 57.95
N PRO A 330 0.38 33.88 58.50
CA PRO A 330 1.10 32.62 58.27
C PRO A 330 0.27 31.33 58.25
N VAL A 331 1.03 30.30 57.92
CA VAL A 331 0.80 28.87 57.72
C VAL A 331 0.41 28.15 59.02
N SER A 332 -0.43 27.11 58.91
CA SER A 332 -0.16 25.85 59.60
C SER A 332 -0.76 24.64 58.90
N VAL A 333 0.04 23.59 58.99
CA VAL A 333 -0.01 22.29 58.34
C VAL A 333 -0.91 21.35 59.17
N ASN A 334 -1.62 20.42 58.51
CA ASN A 334 -1.67 19.01 58.91
C ASN A 334 -2.49 18.16 57.90
N LYS A 335 -1.86 17.07 57.43
CA LYS A 335 -2.46 15.85 56.85
C LYS A 335 -2.28 14.75 57.91
N PRO A 336 -3.15 13.72 58.00
CA PRO A 336 -2.90 12.52 57.19
C PRO A 336 -4.13 11.78 56.64
N VAL A 337 -3.94 11.27 55.42
CA VAL A 337 -4.35 9.98 54.81
C VAL A 337 -5.55 9.20 55.37
N HIS A 338 -6.57 8.99 54.53
CA HIS A 338 -7.17 7.66 54.30
C HIS A 338 -7.59 7.50 52.83
N ASN A 339 -7.25 6.34 52.28
CA ASN A 339 -7.44 5.92 50.90
C ASN A 339 -8.70 5.03 50.82
N VAL A 340 -9.70 5.39 50.00
CA VAL A 340 -10.70 4.44 49.47
C VAL A 340 -11.08 4.85 48.04
N ASN A 341 -10.77 3.97 47.09
CA ASN A 341 -11.25 3.96 45.71
C ASN A 341 -12.79 3.83 45.66
N LYS A 342 -13.46 4.61 44.79
CA LYS A 342 -14.44 4.09 43.81
C LYS A 342 -14.94 5.16 42.82
N SER A 343 -14.57 4.91 41.56
CA SER A 343 -15.36 5.09 40.33
C SER A 343 -15.98 6.45 39.99
N LYS A 344 -15.31 7.13 39.03
CA LYS A 344 -15.92 8.11 38.12
C LYS A 344 -17.02 7.45 37.29
N VAL A 345 -18.25 7.96 37.38
CA VAL A 345 -19.31 7.70 36.41
C VAL A 345 -19.24 8.81 35.36
N VAL A 346 -18.95 8.44 34.11
CA VAL A 346 -19.01 9.30 32.92
C VAL A 346 -20.33 8.98 32.20
N PRO A 347 -21.17 9.95 31.80
CA PRO A 347 -22.42 9.66 31.10
C PRO A 347 -22.14 9.16 29.66
N PRO A 348 -22.96 8.24 29.11
CA PRO A 348 -22.71 7.68 27.79
C PRO A 348 -23.07 8.69 26.69
N LYS A 349 -22.19 8.82 25.69
CA LYS A 349 -22.51 9.48 24.42
C LYS A 349 -23.54 8.63 23.69
N GLU A 350 -24.81 9.00 23.81
CA GLU A 350 -25.89 8.41 23.03
C GLU A 350 -25.69 8.72 21.53
N ASP A 351 -25.90 7.69 20.71
CA ASP A 351 -25.74 7.72 19.26
C ASP A 351 -26.78 8.66 18.64
N ILE A 352 -26.37 9.90 18.34
CA ILE A 352 -27.19 10.93 17.66
C ILE A 352 -27.85 10.37 16.38
N LYS A 353 -27.18 9.41 15.72
CA LYS A 353 -27.70 8.72 14.52
C LYS A 353 -28.93 7.89 14.81
N ALA A 354 -28.98 7.21 15.95
CA ALA A 354 -30.14 6.40 16.35
C ALA A 354 -31.34 7.29 16.71
N GLN A 355 -31.09 8.44 17.35
CA GLN A 355 -32.13 9.40 17.70
C GLN A 355 -32.75 10.08 16.46
N ILE A 356 -31.96 10.36 15.41
CA ILE A 356 -32.48 10.94 14.15
C ILE A 356 -33.38 9.94 13.40
N VAL A 357 -33.01 8.65 13.38
CA VAL A 357 -33.79 7.61 12.69
C VAL A 357 -35.03 7.21 13.48
N ALA A 358 -35.00 7.33 14.80
CA ALA A 358 -36.16 7.04 15.65
C ALA A 358 -37.18 8.19 15.71
N ASN A 359 -36.82 9.40 15.27
CA ASN A 359 -37.71 10.55 15.30
C ASN A 359 -38.51 10.66 13.99
N ASN A 360 -39.79 10.28 14.07
CA ASN A 360 -40.71 10.30 12.94
C ASN A 360 -40.91 11.71 12.35
N ASP A 361 -40.81 12.77 13.15
CA ASP A 361 -41.00 14.15 12.67
C ASP A 361 -39.84 14.58 11.76
N VAL A 362 -38.62 14.14 12.10
CA VAL A 362 -37.42 14.40 11.29
C VAL A 362 -37.48 13.63 9.97
N LEU A 363 -37.97 12.39 10.00
CA LEU A 363 -38.17 11.59 8.79
C LEU A 363 -39.24 12.18 7.88
N MET A 364 -40.36 12.64 8.44
CA MET A 364 -41.42 13.29 7.67
C MET A 364 -40.96 14.60 7.05
N ALA A 365 -40.19 15.42 7.79
CA ALA A 365 -39.59 16.64 7.26
C ALA A 365 -38.61 16.34 6.10
N LEU A 366 -37.80 15.28 6.20
CA LEU A 366 -36.92 14.84 5.13
C LEU A 366 -37.71 14.41 3.88
N VAL A 367 -38.76 13.61 4.04
CA VAL A 367 -39.60 13.19 2.91
C VAL A 367 -40.27 14.39 2.24
N GLN A 368 -40.82 15.33 3.04
CA GLN A 368 -41.47 16.54 2.52
C GLN A 368 -40.50 17.41 1.73
N THR A 369 -39.26 17.59 2.21
CA THR A 369 -38.23 18.35 1.49
C THR A 369 -37.83 17.69 0.16
N LEU A 370 -37.79 16.35 0.11
CA LEU A 370 -37.50 15.63 -1.13
C LEU A 370 -38.63 15.77 -2.15
N VAL A 371 -39.89 15.80 -1.71
CA VAL A 371 -41.05 16.06 -2.56
C VAL A 371 -41.05 17.50 -3.08
N GLU A 372 -40.73 18.48 -2.23
CA GLU A 372 -40.60 19.89 -2.64
C GLU A 372 -39.46 20.11 -3.64
N LEU A 373 -38.36 19.37 -3.52
CA LEU A 373 -37.26 19.41 -4.48
C LEU A 373 -37.60 18.68 -5.79
N GLY A 374 -38.40 17.62 -5.73
CA GLY A 374 -38.85 16.86 -6.90
C GLY A 374 -39.89 17.59 -7.76
N ASN A 375 -40.70 18.46 -7.15
CA ASN A 375 -41.75 19.21 -7.85
C ASN A 375 -41.29 20.55 -8.43
N LYS A 376 -40.00 20.92 -8.32
CA LYS A 376 -39.44 22.12 -8.96
C LYS A 376 -39.25 21.87 -10.45
N GLY A 377 -40.18 22.40 -11.25
CA GLY A 377 -40.21 22.25 -12.71
C GLY A 377 -39.21 23.08 -13.52
N ASP A 378 -38.32 23.87 -12.89
CA ASP A 378 -37.43 24.79 -13.62
C ASP A 378 -35.94 24.57 -13.31
N ASN A 379 -35.12 24.60 -14.36
CA ASN A 379 -33.67 24.33 -14.46
C ASN A 379 -32.74 25.24 -13.62
N THR A 380 -33.04 25.44 -12.34
CA THR A 380 -32.15 26.12 -11.40
C THR A 380 -31.32 25.10 -10.61
N PRO A 381 -29.99 25.29 -10.48
CA PRO A 381 -29.15 24.35 -9.76
C PRO A 381 -29.48 24.41 -8.26
N THR A 382 -29.94 23.29 -7.71
CA THR A 382 -30.21 23.14 -6.28
C THR A 382 -28.92 23.31 -5.48
N THR A 383 -28.77 24.45 -4.79
CA THR A 383 -27.61 24.73 -3.93
C THR A 383 -27.82 24.20 -2.52
N MET A 384 -26.74 23.84 -1.81
CA MET A 384 -26.79 23.33 -0.43
C MET A 384 -27.52 24.28 0.55
N ASN A 385 -27.48 25.59 0.31
CA ASN A 385 -28.19 26.58 1.12
C ASN A 385 -29.71 26.48 0.94
N SER A 386 -30.19 26.27 -0.30
CA SER A 386 -31.62 26.09 -0.58
C SER A 386 -32.21 24.82 0.06
N ILE A 387 -31.41 23.76 0.14
CA ILE A 387 -31.80 22.51 0.82
C ILE A 387 -31.87 22.73 2.33
N ARG A 388 -30.92 23.48 2.90
CA ARG A 388 -30.88 23.78 4.34
C ARG A 388 -32.07 24.63 4.78
N GLU A 389 -32.44 25.64 3.99
CA GLU A 389 -33.63 26.46 4.26
C GLU A 389 -34.93 25.66 4.14
N ALA A 390 -35.07 24.81 3.12
CA ALA A 390 -36.23 23.94 2.97
C ALA A 390 -36.36 22.94 4.14
N LEU A 391 -35.26 22.38 4.61
CA LEU A 391 -35.23 21.50 5.78
C LEU A 391 -35.67 22.21 7.06
N LEU A 392 -35.15 23.43 7.31
CA LEU A 392 -35.53 24.22 8.48
C LEU A 392 -36.99 24.66 8.45
N LYS A 393 -37.57 24.86 7.26
CA LYS A 393 -38.98 25.20 7.11
C LYS A 393 -39.91 24.03 7.46
N ASN A 394 -39.51 22.81 7.12
CA ASN A 394 -40.31 21.60 7.30
C ASN A 394 -40.08 20.89 8.66
N LEU A 395 -39.01 21.25 9.38
CA LEU A 395 -38.80 20.89 10.79
C LEU A 395 -39.51 21.90 11.69
N LYS A 396 -40.78 21.67 12.02
CA LYS A 396 -41.53 22.42 13.05
C LYS A 396 -42.11 21.49 14.09
#